data_AF-T1G7X8-F1
#
_entry.id   AF-T1G7X8-F1
#
_cell.length_a   1.000
_cell.length_b   1.000
_cell.length_c   1.000
_cell.angle_alpha   90.00
_cell.angle_beta   90.00
_cell.angle_gamma   90.00
#
_symmetry.space_group_name_H-M   'P 1'
#
loop_
_entity.id
_entity.type
_entity.pdbx_description
1 polymer ?
#
loop_
_entity_poly.entity_id
_entity_poly.type
_entity_poly.pdbx_seq_one_letter_code
_entity_poly.pdbx_strand_id
1 'polypeptide(L)'
;MKYKHTAVFAHRKCLEDGKWWRSPLSNRSWSNYSACINILEYKLDQHVIYVYFFGFFLSLIALLISLFIFTIYNRQLVCDRVRMHKHLFVCNLLNCITWIIYYSLVYSATLGNDVFEKSPIQCKLLHVISQYLTLSNHLWMFCEGMYLHTIIVFGFTTGRKLLITCYAIGWILPIIPTASYTCLRKFRNDDNDAAYCWYLETKEKWIISSFIIFTFAANLFFLFNIIRVLVTKLRAVNSPDTCQVKKAVRATMILIPLLGVQFIFFPIIPRRGLHVKKIYEVIVALVTSFQVWSADRVFLVF
;
A
#
# COMPACT_ATOMS: atom_id res chain seq x y z
N MET A 1 -6.15 -12.71 26.60
CA MET A 1 -4.91 -13.18 25.94
C MET A 1 -4.12 -13.96 26.98
N LYS A 2 -4.08 -15.29 26.89
CA LYS A 2 -3.21 -16.11 27.75
C LYS A 2 -1.88 -16.26 27.02
N TYR A 3 -0.86 -15.50 27.42
CA TYR A 3 0.51 -15.80 27.02
C TYR A 3 0.91 -17.09 27.74
N LYS A 4 1.00 -18.20 27.00
CA LYS A 4 1.62 -19.43 27.50
C LYS A 4 3.13 -19.15 27.47
N HIS A 5 3.73 -18.84 28.62
CA HIS A 5 5.18 -18.83 28.76
C HIS A 5 5.70 -20.26 28.61
N THR A 6 5.92 -20.70 27.37
CA THR A 6 6.80 -21.85 27.10
C THR A 6 8.22 -21.36 27.31
N ALA A 7 8.93 -21.91 28.29
CA ALA A 7 10.35 -21.65 28.45
C ALA A 7 11.09 -22.20 27.22
N VAL A 8 11.74 -21.31 26.48
CA VAL A 8 12.50 -21.64 25.28
C VAL A 8 13.98 -21.44 25.58
N PHE A 9 14.82 -22.41 25.23
CA PHE A 9 16.24 -22.41 25.58
C PHE A 9 17.13 -22.19 24.35
N ALA A 10 18.13 -21.33 24.48
CA ALA A 10 19.23 -21.23 23.53
C ALA A 10 20.40 -22.10 24.01
N HIS A 11 21.07 -22.80 23.10
CA HIS A 11 22.19 -23.69 23.45
C HIS A 11 23.52 -23.11 23.00
N ARG A 12 24.51 -23.13 23.90
CA ARG A 12 25.92 -22.91 23.60
C ARG A 12 26.75 -24.08 24.11
N LYS A 13 27.79 -24.45 23.37
CA LYS A 13 28.71 -25.52 23.75
C LYS A 13 29.99 -24.92 24.33
N CYS A 14 30.25 -25.19 25.60
CA CYS A 14 31.54 -24.90 26.23
C CYS A 14 32.51 -26.07 25.96
N LEU A 15 33.77 -25.77 25.75
CA LEU A 15 34.87 -26.72 25.60
C LEU A 15 35.57 -26.93 26.97
N GLU A 16 36.35 -28.01 27.07
CA GLU A 16 37.11 -28.35 28.28
C GLU A 16 38.20 -27.31 28.63
N ASP A 17 38.65 -26.54 27.64
CA ASP A 17 39.59 -25.42 27.82
C ASP A 17 38.93 -24.14 28.37
N GLY A 18 37.64 -24.21 28.73
CA GLY A 18 36.85 -23.09 29.24
C GLY A 18 36.42 -22.09 28.15
N LYS A 19 36.65 -22.39 26.87
CA LYS A 19 36.27 -21.52 25.75
C LYS A 19 34.98 -22.00 25.10
N TRP A 20 34.28 -21.08 24.44
CA TRP A 20 33.12 -21.43 23.63
C TRP A 20 33.56 -22.16 22.36
N TRP A 21 32.86 -23.25 22.01
CA TRP A 21 33.10 -23.98 20.77
C TRP A 21 32.96 -23.03 19.56
N ARG A 22 33.94 -23.06 18.66
CA ARG A 22 33.98 -22.24 17.45
C ARG A 22 33.82 -23.11 16.22
N SER A 23 33.07 -22.61 15.24
CA SER A 23 32.87 -23.31 13.96
C SER A 23 34.18 -23.36 13.17
N PRO A 24 34.63 -24.53 12.69
CA PRO A 24 35.89 -24.68 11.96
C PRO A 24 35.89 -23.97 10.60
N LEU A 25 34.71 -23.68 10.03
CA LEU A 25 34.56 -23.01 8.73
C LEU A 25 34.55 -21.48 8.84
N SER A 26 34.10 -20.92 9.95
CA SER A 26 33.88 -19.48 10.10
C SER A 26 34.63 -18.83 11.26
N ASN A 27 35.31 -19.63 12.10
CA ASN A 27 35.99 -19.23 13.33
C ASN A 27 35.14 -18.40 14.30
N ARG A 28 33.80 -18.45 14.17
CA ARG A 28 32.84 -17.78 15.04
C ARG A 28 32.36 -18.72 16.15
N SER A 29 32.10 -18.18 17.34
CA SER A 29 31.50 -18.95 18.44
C SER A 29 30.12 -19.47 18.05
N TRP A 30 29.90 -20.77 18.24
CA TRP A 30 28.62 -21.40 17.91
C TRP A 30 27.57 -21.13 18.98
N SER A 31 26.35 -20.90 18.54
CA SER A 31 25.18 -20.73 19.40
C SER A 31 23.96 -21.16 18.62
N ASN A 32 23.07 -21.93 19.26
CA ASN A 32 21.84 -22.40 18.66
C ASN A 32 20.64 -21.67 19.27
N TYR A 33 20.04 -20.78 18.47
CA TYR A 33 18.83 -20.01 18.82
C TYR A 33 17.58 -20.51 18.09
N SER A 34 17.64 -21.67 17.42
CA SER A 34 16.53 -22.17 16.59
C SER A 34 15.25 -22.47 17.38
N ALA A 35 15.35 -22.72 18.68
CA ALA A 35 14.19 -22.81 19.55
C ALA A 35 13.57 -21.42 19.81
N CYS A 36 14.41 -20.39 20.01
CA CYS A 36 14.00 -19.02 20.36
C CYS A 36 13.45 -18.22 19.19
N ILE A 37 13.87 -18.53 17.96
CA ILE A 37 13.48 -17.80 16.76
C ILE A 37 12.82 -18.79 15.79
N ASN A 38 11.60 -18.49 15.36
CA ASN A 38 10.96 -19.22 14.28
C ASN A 38 11.63 -18.86 12.94
N ILE A 39 12.68 -19.61 12.57
CA ILE A 39 13.51 -19.36 11.38
C ILE A 39 12.66 -19.34 10.10
N LEU A 40 11.60 -20.15 10.05
CA LEU A 40 10.71 -20.21 8.90
C LEU A 40 9.89 -18.92 8.75
N GLU A 41 9.36 -18.39 9.84
CA GLU A 41 8.62 -17.13 9.89
C GLU A 41 9.52 -15.94 9.53
N TYR A 42 10.74 -15.92 10.07
CA TYR A 42 11.75 -14.90 9.74
C TYR A 42 12.13 -14.90 8.24
N LYS A 43 12.42 -16.07 7.66
CA LYS A 43 12.73 -16.18 6.22
C LYS A 43 11.53 -15.80 5.34
N LEU A 44 10.32 -16.08 5.82
CA LEU A 44 9.09 -15.75 5.12
C LEU A 44 8.91 -14.23 5.02
N ASP A 45 9.06 -13.54 6.15
CA ASP A 45 8.96 -12.09 6.23
C ASP A 45 10.02 -11.42 5.34
N GLN A 46 11.26 -11.96 5.28
CA GLN A 46 12.29 -11.45 4.36
C GLN A 46 11.93 -11.61 2.88
N HIS A 47 11.38 -12.75 2.47
CA HIS A 47 10.92 -12.96 1.10
C HIS A 47 9.79 -11.99 0.72
N VAL A 48 8.86 -11.75 1.64
CA VAL A 48 7.74 -10.84 1.43
C VAL A 48 8.23 -9.41 1.25
N ILE A 49 9.16 -8.95 2.11
CA ILE A 49 9.80 -7.64 1.98
C ILE A 49 10.47 -7.48 0.60
N TYR A 50 11.17 -8.51 0.13
CA TYR A 50 11.82 -8.49 -1.19
C TYR A 50 10.82 -8.36 -2.34
N VAL A 51 9.70 -9.09 -2.28
CA VAL A 51 8.64 -9.01 -3.30
C VAL A 51 8.01 -7.62 -3.33
N TYR A 52 7.69 -7.03 -2.17
CA TYR A 52 7.19 -5.66 -2.10
C TYR A 52 8.21 -4.65 -2.65
N PHE A 53 9.48 -4.76 -2.25
CA PHE A 53 10.54 -3.88 -2.73
C PHE A 53 10.64 -3.89 -4.26
N PHE A 54 10.69 -5.09 -4.86
CA PHE A 54 10.76 -5.24 -6.31
C PHE A 54 9.52 -4.69 -7.02
N GLY A 55 8.34 -4.94 -6.45
CA GLY A 55 7.06 -4.41 -6.95
C GLY A 55 7.03 -2.88 -6.99
N PHE A 56 7.35 -2.23 -5.87
CA PHE A 56 7.42 -0.78 -5.79
C PHE A 56 8.48 -0.18 -6.71
N PHE A 57 9.63 -0.85 -6.89
CA PHE A 57 10.67 -0.40 -7.81
C PHE A 57 10.22 -0.45 -9.27
N LEU A 58 9.55 -1.53 -9.69
CA LEU A 58 9.00 -1.63 -11.04
C LEU A 58 7.92 -0.57 -11.30
N SER A 59 7.02 -0.37 -10.33
CA SER A 59 6.00 0.69 -10.38
C SER A 59 6.63 2.09 -10.44
N LEU A 60 7.73 2.32 -9.72
CA LEU A 60 8.47 3.59 -9.75
C LEU A 60 8.98 3.91 -11.16
N ILE A 61 9.59 2.95 -11.85
CA ILE A 61 10.08 3.13 -13.22
C ILE A 61 8.93 3.48 -14.17
N ALA A 62 7.82 2.75 -14.09
CA ALA A 62 6.65 3.00 -14.93
C ALA A 62 6.08 4.42 -14.73
N LEU A 63 5.96 4.85 -13.47
CA LEU A 63 5.48 6.20 -13.12
C LEU A 63 6.40 7.31 -13.60
N LEU A 64 7.71 7.11 -13.51
CA LEU A 64 8.68 8.10 -14.00
C LEU A 64 8.55 8.30 -15.51
N ILE A 65 8.37 7.22 -16.27
CA ILE A 65 8.11 7.28 -17.72
C ILE A 65 6.78 8.02 -17.99
N SER A 66 5.72 7.67 -17.27
CA SER A 66 4.39 8.30 -17.38
C SER A 66 4.46 9.81 -17.11
N LEU A 67 5.06 10.22 -15.98
CA LEU A 67 5.23 11.64 -15.61
C LEU A 67 6.13 12.40 -16.59
N PHE A 68 7.17 11.76 -17.12
CA PHE A 68 8.03 12.35 -18.14
C PHE A 68 7.25 12.69 -19.41
N ILE A 69 6.43 11.76 -19.90
CA ILE A 69 5.53 11.98 -21.04
C ILE A 69 4.57 13.15 -20.75
N PHE A 70 3.92 13.14 -19.59
CA PHE A 70 3.02 14.25 -19.21
C PHE A 70 3.69 15.62 -19.13
N THR A 71 4.97 15.65 -18.79
CA THR A 71 5.74 16.89 -18.65
C THR A 71 6.12 17.43 -20.03
N ILE A 72 6.50 16.58 -20.98
CA ILE A 72 6.79 16.96 -22.37
C ILE A 72 5.54 17.50 -23.05
N TYR A 73 4.42 16.78 -22.96
CA TYR A 73 3.16 17.15 -23.63
C TYR A 73 2.28 18.07 -22.77
N ASN A 74 2.83 18.66 -21.72
CA ASN A 74 2.08 19.45 -20.74
C ASN A 74 1.32 20.63 -21.38
N ARG A 75 1.87 21.23 -22.44
CA ARG A 75 1.27 22.38 -23.13
C ARG A 75 0.01 22.01 -23.93
N GLN A 76 -0.15 20.74 -24.32
CA GLN A 76 -1.25 20.27 -25.18
C GLN A 76 -2.35 19.53 -24.40
N LEU A 77 -2.05 19.02 -23.20
CA LEU A 77 -2.93 18.12 -22.42
C LEU A 77 -3.53 18.77 -21.16
N VAL A 78 -3.71 20.10 -21.12
CA VAL A 78 -4.25 20.79 -19.94
C VAL A 78 -5.79 20.62 -19.87
N CYS A 79 -6.24 19.64 -19.11
CA CYS A 79 -7.64 19.44 -18.74
C CYS A 79 -7.75 19.16 -17.23
N ASP A 80 -8.88 19.49 -16.60
CA ASP A 80 -9.11 19.26 -15.16
C ASP A 80 -8.96 17.78 -14.78
N ARG A 81 -9.39 16.87 -15.67
CA ARG A 81 -9.17 15.43 -15.52
C ARG A 81 -7.67 15.11 -15.46
N VAL A 82 -6.88 15.63 -16.39
CA VAL A 82 -5.43 15.37 -16.46
C VAL A 82 -4.71 15.93 -15.23
N ARG A 83 -5.16 17.08 -14.71
CA ARG A 83 -4.64 17.68 -13.48
C ARG A 83 -4.83 16.76 -12.28
N MET A 84 -6.03 16.19 -12.11
CA MET A 84 -6.32 15.20 -11.07
C MET A 84 -5.41 13.97 -11.16
N HIS A 85 -5.21 13.43 -12.36
CA HIS A 85 -4.36 12.24 -12.58
C HIS A 85 -2.89 12.54 -12.24
N LYS A 86 -2.39 13.73 -12.57
CA LYS A 86 -1.03 14.15 -12.18
C LYS A 86 -0.83 14.11 -10.66
N HIS A 87 -1.81 14.57 -9.87
CA HIS A 87 -1.71 14.51 -8.41
C HIS A 87 -1.75 13.07 -7.89
N LEU A 88 -2.59 12.20 -8.47
CA LEU A 88 -2.60 10.78 -8.16
C LEU A 88 -1.23 10.13 -8.45
N PHE A 89 -0.64 10.39 -9.62
CA PHE A 89 0.67 9.85 -9.99
C PHE A 89 1.80 10.38 -9.11
N VAL A 90 1.80 11.68 -8.77
CA VAL A 90 2.78 12.26 -7.84
C VAL A 90 2.63 11.65 -6.44
N CYS A 91 1.40 11.50 -5.93
CA CYS A 91 1.18 10.86 -4.63
C CYS A 91 1.65 9.40 -4.64
N ASN A 92 1.39 8.67 -5.73
CA ASN A 92 1.83 7.29 -5.89
C ASN A 92 3.36 7.17 -6.00
N LEU A 93 3.99 8.10 -6.70
CA LEU A 93 5.45 8.20 -6.81
C LEU A 93 6.08 8.36 -5.42
N LEU A 94 5.59 9.32 -4.64
CA LEU A 94 6.06 9.56 -3.26
C LEU A 94 5.81 8.34 -2.37
N ASN A 95 4.68 7.67 -2.52
CA ASN A 95 4.36 6.44 -1.80
C ASN A 95 5.37 5.33 -2.13
N CYS A 96 5.67 5.09 -3.41
CA CYS A 96 6.66 4.10 -3.84
C CYS A 96 8.05 4.41 -3.26
N ILE A 97 8.52 5.65 -3.38
CA ILE A 97 9.82 6.08 -2.85
C ILE A 97 9.90 5.84 -1.35
N THR A 98 8.87 6.24 -0.60
CA THR A 98 8.86 6.12 0.85
C THR A 98 8.84 4.65 1.30
N TRP A 99 8.06 3.79 0.63
CA TRP A 99 8.07 2.36 0.90
C TRP A 99 9.39 1.68 0.53
N ILE A 100 10.04 2.07 -0.57
CA ILE A 100 11.39 1.58 -0.93
C ILE A 100 12.41 1.92 0.16
N ILE A 101 12.39 3.17 0.66
CA ILE A 101 13.27 3.58 1.76
C ILE A 101 12.92 2.81 3.04
N TYR A 102 11.64 2.66 3.36
CA TYR A 102 11.18 1.91 4.53
C TYR A 102 11.62 0.44 4.49
N TYR A 103 11.39 -0.27 3.39
CA TYR A 103 11.77 -1.67 3.26
C TYR A 103 13.28 -1.88 3.20
N SER A 104 14.04 -1.00 2.56
CA SER A 104 15.50 -1.09 2.55
C SER A 104 16.08 -0.92 3.96
N LEU A 105 15.53 0.01 4.73
CA LEU A 105 15.90 0.23 6.13
C LEU A 105 15.53 -0.99 7.00
N VAL A 106 14.30 -1.50 6.91
CA VAL A 106 13.86 -2.71 7.65
C VAL A 106 14.71 -3.93 7.28
N TYR A 107 15.04 -4.11 5.99
CA TYR A 107 15.89 -5.19 5.54
C TYR A 107 17.31 -5.08 6.12
N SER A 108 17.89 -3.87 6.13
CA SER A 108 19.21 -3.65 6.75
C SER A 108 19.24 -3.94 8.26
N ALA A 109 18.12 -3.71 8.96
CA ALA A 109 17.96 -4.08 10.37
C ALA A 109 18.12 -5.58 10.58
N THR A 110 17.42 -6.36 9.74
CA THR A 110 17.38 -7.82 9.88
C THR A 110 18.75 -8.46 9.62
N LEU A 111 19.63 -7.79 8.86
CA LEU A 111 21.00 -8.25 8.62
C LEU A 111 21.97 -7.97 9.79
N GLY A 112 21.51 -7.35 10.89
CA GLY A 112 22.33 -7.10 12.08
C GLY A 112 23.25 -5.88 11.96
N ASN A 113 22.94 -4.96 11.05
CA ASN A 113 23.56 -3.64 11.05
C ASN A 113 22.78 -2.74 12.03
N ASP A 114 23.45 -2.17 13.03
CA ASP A 114 22.89 -1.32 14.11
C ASP A 114 22.40 0.06 13.62
N VAL A 115 21.85 0.15 12.40
CA VAL A 115 21.32 1.38 11.80
C VAL A 115 20.15 1.93 12.64
N PHE A 116 19.41 1.07 13.34
CA PHE A 116 18.26 1.46 14.16
C PHE A 116 18.65 2.11 15.49
N GLU A 117 19.87 1.88 15.98
CA GLU A 117 20.36 2.54 17.20
C GLU A 117 20.75 4.00 16.95
N LYS A 118 21.04 4.39 15.70
CA LYS A 118 21.52 5.74 15.39
C LYS A 118 20.44 6.83 15.44
N SER A 119 19.15 6.53 15.23
CA SER A 119 18.07 7.54 15.25
C SER A 119 16.64 6.95 15.29
N PRO A 120 16.10 6.62 16.49
CA PRO A 120 14.73 6.08 16.62
C PRO A 120 13.64 7.04 16.11
N ILE A 121 13.90 8.36 16.14
CA ILE A 121 12.96 9.39 15.69
C ILE A 121 12.77 9.35 14.17
N GLN A 122 13.86 9.18 13.41
CA GLN A 122 13.81 9.17 11.94
C GLN A 122 13.01 7.98 11.41
N CYS A 123 13.17 6.82 12.02
CA CYS A 123 12.42 5.62 11.63
C CYS A 123 10.92 5.74 11.95
N LYS A 124 10.57 6.34 13.10
CA LYS A 124 9.18 6.65 13.46
C LYS A 124 8.56 7.63 12.46
N LEU A 125 9.26 8.72 12.15
CA LEU A 125 8.79 9.71 11.18
C LEU A 125 8.59 9.08 9.80
N LEU A 126 9.54 8.28 9.33
CA LEU A 126 9.44 7.56 8.05
C LEU A 126 8.21 6.65 8.03
N HIS A 127 7.98 5.87 9.10
CA HIS A 127 6.79 5.02 9.20
C HIS A 127 5.49 5.83 9.10
N VAL A 128 5.39 6.95 9.81
CA VAL A 128 4.21 7.82 9.77
C VAL A 128 3.99 8.42 8.38
N ILE A 129 5.06 8.88 7.73
CA ILE A 129 5.01 9.41 6.36
C ILE A 129 4.53 8.32 5.39
N SER A 130 5.05 7.08 5.50
CA SER A 130 4.60 5.96 4.67
C SER A 130 3.10 5.69 4.83
N GLN A 131 2.59 5.69 6.06
CA GLN A 131 1.17 5.46 6.33
C GLN A 131 0.30 6.60 5.77
N TYR A 132 0.72 7.85 5.97
CA TYR A 132 0.03 9.03 5.42
C TYR A 132 -0.02 8.98 3.89
N LEU A 133 1.10 8.73 3.22
CA LEU A 133 1.18 8.67 1.76
C LEU A 133 0.37 7.50 1.20
N THR A 134 0.33 6.37 1.91
CA THR A 134 -0.54 5.24 1.56
C THR A 134 -2.00 5.67 1.62
N LEU A 135 -2.46 6.26 2.72
CA LEU A 135 -3.85 6.74 2.86
C LEU A 135 -4.21 7.82 1.83
N SER A 136 -3.30 8.77 1.60
CA SER A 136 -3.43 9.82 0.59
C SER A 136 -3.58 9.21 -0.81
N ASN A 137 -2.76 8.23 -1.17
CA ASN A 137 -2.87 7.54 -2.45
C ASN A 137 -4.24 6.88 -2.64
N HIS A 138 -4.75 6.20 -1.60
CA HIS A 138 -6.10 5.61 -1.62
C HIS A 138 -7.21 6.65 -1.75
N LEU A 139 -7.08 7.78 -1.06
CA LEU A 139 -8.03 8.90 -1.17
C LEU A 139 -7.98 9.59 -2.53
N TRP A 140 -6.82 9.68 -3.17
CA TRP A 140 -6.71 10.17 -4.54
C TRP A 140 -7.42 9.25 -5.55
N MET A 141 -7.30 7.92 -5.39
CA MET A 141 -8.07 6.96 -6.18
C MET A 141 -9.58 7.10 -5.92
N PHE A 142 -9.98 7.35 -4.68
CA PHE A 142 -11.37 7.65 -4.34
C PHE A 142 -11.87 8.94 -4.99
N CYS A 143 -11.08 10.02 -4.94
CA CYS A 143 -11.40 11.28 -5.58
C CYS A 143 -11.57 11.15 -7.10
N GLU A 144 -10.79 10.28 -7.75
CA GLU A 144 -10.95 9.99 -9.18
C GLU A 144 -12.31 9.33 -9.47
N GLY A 145 -12.69 8.32 -8.67
CA GLY A 145 -14.00 7.65 -8.79
C GLY A 145 -15.17 8.59 -8.53
N MET A 146 -15.09 9.39 -7.47
CA MET A 146 -16.10 10.40 -7.14
C MET A 146 -16.22 11.47 -8.24
N TYR A 147 -15.09 11.93 -8.79
CA TYR A 147 -15.06 12.93 -9.86
C TYR A 147 -15.75 12.40 -11.12
N LEU A 148 -15.41 11.17 -11.54
CA LEU A 148 -16.03 10.53 -12.70
C LEU A 148 -17.53 10.31 -12.51
N HIS A 149 -17.93 9.78 -11.34
CA HIS A 149 -19.33 9.56 -11.01
C HIS A 149 -20.13 10.87 -11.07
N THR A 150 -19.60 11.93 -10.46
CA THR A 150 -20.30 13.22 -10.37
C THR A 150 -20.52 13.85 -11.75
N ILE A 151 -19.51 13.80 -12.63
CA ILE A 151 -19.64 14.33 -14.01
C ILE A 151 -20.68 13.53 -14.81
N ILE A 152 -20.64 12.20 -14.75
CA ILE A 152 -21.54 11.35 -15.54
C ILE A 152 -23.00 11.47 -15.07
N VAL A 153 -23.24 11.52 -13.76
CA VAL A 153 -24.60 11.52 -13.20
C VAL A 153 -25.22 12.92 -13.23
N PHE A 154 -24.47 13.94 -12.82
CA PHE A 154 -25.03 15.28 -12.62
C PHE A 154 -24.78 16.24 -13.78
N GLY A 155 -23.91 15.91 -14.74
CA GLY A 155 -23.74 16.60 -16.03
C GLY A 155 -23.21 18.04 -16.02
N PHE A 156 -23.54 18.85 -15.00
CA PHE A 156 -23.33 20.31 -14.96
C PHE A 156 -22.81 20.83 -13.60
N THR A 157 -22.09 20.02 -12.83
CA THR A 157 -21.46 20.53 -11.59
C THR A 157 -20.34 21.53 -11.94
N THR A 158 -20.21 22.62 -11.17
CA THR A 158 -19.10 23.58 -11.29
C THR A 158 -17.76 22.86 -11.04
N GLY A 159 -17.07 22.45 -12.12
CA GLY A 159 -15.86 21.62 -12.06
C GLY A 159 -14.78 22.12 -11.10
N ARG A 160 -14.65 23.45 -10.97
CA ARG A 160 -13.73 24.10 -10.02
C ARG A 160 -14.02 23.78 -8.55
N LYS A 161 -15.30 23.78 -8.13
CA LYS A 161 -15.67 23.46 -6.74
C LYS A 161 -15.38 21.99 -6.43
N LEU A 162 -15.72 21.10 -7.36
CA LEU A 162 -15.45 19.66 -7.23
C LEU A 162 -13.94 19.37 -7.11
N LEU A 163 -13.12 20.03 -7.93
CA LEU A 163 -11.67 19.89 -7.90
C LEU A 163 -11.07 20.37 -6.56
N ILE A 164 -11.55 21.49 -6.01
CA ILE A 164 -11.12 21.99 -4.68
C ILE A 164 -11.50 20.99 -3.58
N THR A 165 -12.71 20.43 -3.62
CA THR A 165 -13.13 19.39 -2.68
C THR A 165 -12.24 18.15 -2.78
N CYS A 166 -11.91 17.71 -3.99
CA CYS A 166 -10.99 16.59 -4.19
C CYS A 166 -9.59 16.86 -3.64
N TYR A 167 -9.08 18.09 -3.75
CA TYR A 167 -7.80 18.46 -3.14
C TYR A 167 -7.83 18.38 -1.61
N ALA A 168 -8.91 18.86 -0.99
CA ALA A 168 -9.09 18.76 0.45
C ALA A 168 -9.18 17.29 0.91
N ILE A 169 -9.93 16.46 0.19
CA ILE A 169 -10.07 15.02 0.49
C ILE A 169 -8.75 14.29 0.25
N GLY A 170 -8.01 14.59 -0.81
CA GLY A 170 -6.77 13.89 -1.14
C GLY A 170 -5.62 14.19 -0.17
N TRP A 171 -5.46 15.46 0.26
CA TRP A 171 -4.31 15.88 1.07
C TRP A 171 -4.60 16.13 2.54
N ILE A 172 -5.78 16.66 2.88
CA ILE A 172 -6.09 17.07 4.27
C ILE A 172 -6.74 15.92 5.04
N LEU A 173 -7.70 15.23 4.43
CA LEU A 173 -8.41 14.12 5.08
C LEU A 173 -7.49 12.97 5.58
N PRO A 174 -6.41 12.55 4.88
CA PRO A 174 -5.53 11.48 5.37
C PRO A 174 -4.79 11.83 6.66
N ILE A 175 -4.67 13.11 7.01
CA ILE A 175 -4.01 13.58 8.23
C ILE A 175 -4.79 13.10 9.46
N ILE A 176 -6.13 13.10 9.41
CA ILE A 176 -6.98 12.74 10.55
C ILE A 176 -6.78 11.28 11.02
N PRO A 177 -6.95 10.25 10.16
CA PRO A 177 -6.74 8.86 10.56
C PRO A 177 -5.27 8.56 10.86
N THR A 178 -4.32 9.24 10.21
CA THR A 178 -2.89 9.07 10.52
C THR A 178 -2.57 9.63 11.90
N ALA A 179 -3.05 10.84 12.22
CA ALA A 179 -2.85 11.48 13.50
C ALA A 179 -3.53 10.70 14.64
N SER A 180 -4.73 10.16 14.42
CA SER A 180 -5.40 9.34 15.43
C SER A 180 -4.63 8.04 15.71
N TYR A 181 -4.11 7.38 14.67
CA TYR A 181 -3.25 6.21 14.83
C TYR A 181 -1.97 6.51 15.61
N THR A 182 -1.24 7.58 15.25
CA THR A 182 0.02 7.94 15.94
C THR A 182 -0.22 8.38 17.38
N CYS A 183 -1.32 9.10 17.62
CA CYS A 183 -1.76 9.54 18.93
C CYS A 183 -2.05 8.34 19.85
N LEU A 184 -2.91 7.42 19.40
CA LEU A 184 -3.24 6.20 20.16
C LEU A 184 -2.03 5.32 20.42
N ARG A 185 -1.13 5.20 19.42
CA ARG A 185 0.11 4.43 19.56
C ARG A 185 1.10 5.07 20.55
N LYS A 186 1.10 6.41 20.66
CA LYS A 186 1.93 7.13 21.64
C LYS A 186 1.37 7.06 23.07
N PHE A 187 0.05 7.11 23.24
CA PHE A 187 -0.59 7.11 24.56
C PHE A 187 -0.59 5.76 25.27
N ARG A 188 -0.43 4.67 24.53
CA ARG A 188 -0.44 3.30 25.07
C ARG A 188 0.92 2.92 25.68
N ASN A 189 1.41 3.73 26.65
CA ASN A 189 2.66 3.63 27.43
C ASN A 189 3.18 2.19 27.64
N ASP A 190 3.82 1.62 26.63
CA ASP A 190 4.80 0.56 26.80
C ASP A 190 6.16 1.26 26.72
N ASP A 191 6.88 1.35 27.84
CA ASP A 191 8.17 2.03 27.96
C ASP A 191 9.23 1.52 26.95
N ASN A 192 8.98 0.36 26.34
CA ASN A 192 9.78 -0.24 25.27
C ASN A 192 9.51 0.39 23.88
N ASP A 193 8.29 0.86 23.58
CA ASP A 193 7.93 1.47 22.27
C ASP A 193 8.56 2.87 22.08
N ALA A 194 9.04 3.49 23.16
CA ALA A 194 9.79 4.74 23.10
C ALA A 194 11.19 4.56 22.47
N ALA A 195 11.84 3.42 22.71
CA ALA A 195 13.21 3.13 22.27
C ALA A 195 13.29 2.52 20.87
N TYR A 196 12.30 1.73 20.44
CA TYR A 196 12.35 1.00 19.16
C TYR A 196 11.56 1.69 18.02
N CYS A 197 11.90 1.36 16.77
CA CYS A 197 11.13 1.80 15.61
C CYS A 197 9.76 1.11 15.53
N TRP A 198 8.75 1.79 15.00
CA TRP A 198 7.39 1.28 14.79
C TRP A 198 7.27 0.29 13.62
N TYR A 199 8.16 -0.69 13.55
CA TYR A 199 8.10 -1.74 12.53
C TYR A 199 7.10 -2.85 12.88
N LEU A 200 6.89 -3.12 14.19
CA LEU A 200 5.96 -4.13 14.68
C LEU A 200 4.51 -3.74 14.40
N GLU A 201 3.77 -4.65 13.79
CA GLU A 201 2.33 -4.49 13.57
C GLU A 201 1.58 -4.57 14.88
N THR A 202 0.89 -3.50 15.24
CA THR A 202 0.06 -3.46 16.44
C THR A 202 -1.42 -3.40 16.06
N LYS A 203 -2.29 -3.75 17.01
CA LYS A 203 -3.75 -3.79 16.81
C LYS A 203 -4.32 -2.44 16.35
N GLU A 204 -3.64 -1.34 16.66
CA GLU A 204 -4.01 0.04 16.33
C GLU A 204 -4.05 0.30 14.82
N LYS A 205 -3.35 -0.49 14.00
CA LYS A 205 -3.42 -0.38 12.53
C LYS A 205 -4.82 -0.58 11.96
N TRP A 206 -5.75 -1.15 12.75
CA TRP A 206 -7.13 -1.36 12.33
C TRP A 206 -7.86 -0.06 11.97
N ILE A 207 -7.50 1.09 12.57
CA ILE A 207 -8.12 2.39 12.24
C ILE A 207 -7.82 2.78 10.79
N ILE A 208 -6.55 2.69 10.39
CA ILE A 208 -6.09 2.96 9.03
C ILE A 208 -6.74 1.97 8.06
N SER A 209 -6.72 0.68 8.39
CA SER A 209 -7.32 -0.36 7.56
C SER A 209 -8.82 -0.18 7.37
N SER A 210 -9.56 0.13 8.43
CA SER A 210 -11.00 0.39 8.38
C SER A 210 -11.33 1.57 7.46
N PHE A 211 -10.54 2.64 7.53
CA PHE A 211 -10.72 3.80 6.66
C PHE A 211 -10.49 3.45 5.19
N ILE A 212 -9.44 2.69 4.89
CA ILE A 212 -9.15 2.21 3.54
C ILE A 212 -10.30 1.34 3.00
N ILE A 213 -10.80 0.39 3.79
CA ILE A 213 -11.93 -0.48 3.40
C ILE A 213 -13.17 0.35 3.06
N PHE A 214 -13.46 1.39 3.86
CA PHE A 214 -14.56 2.30 3.61
C PHE A 214 -14.41 3.01 2.26
N THR A 215 -13.22 3.53 1.94
CA THR A 215 -12.99 4.20 0.65
C THR A 215 -13.21 3.27 -0.54
N PHE A 216 -12.80 2.00 -0.44
CA PHE A 216 -13.04 1.03 -1.49
C PHE A 216 -14.52 0.67 -1.65
N ALA A 217 -15.23 0.46 -0.54
CA ALA A 217 -16.67 0.20 -0.59
C ALA A 217 -17.43 1.34 -1.28
N ALA A 218 -17.05 2.59 -0.99
CA ALA A 218 -17.62 3.75 -1.65
C ALA A 218 -17.27 3.81 -3.15
N ASN A 219 -16.04 3.49 -3.54
CA ASN A 219 -15.65 3.38 -4.95
C ASN A 219 -16.41 2.28 -5.71
N LEU A 220 -16.68 1.14 -5.07
CA LEU A 220 -17.50 0.08 -5.64
C LEU A 220 -18.95 0.55 -5.87
N PHE A 221 -19.51 1.28 -4.92
CA PHE A 221 -20.83 1.89 -5.07
C PHE A 221 -20.87 2.87 -6.25
N PHE A 222 -19.87 3.74 -6.38
CA PHE A 222 -19.77 4.65 -7.53
C PHE A 222 -19.66 3.90 -8.86
N LEU A 223 -18.85 2.85 -8.91
CA LEU A 223 -18.70 2.02 -10.11
C LEU A 223 -20.04 1.41 -10.54
N PHE A 224 -20.81 0.84 -9.61
CA PHE A 224 -22.12 0.27 -9.91
C PHE A 224 -23.08 1.32 -10.48
N ASN A 225 -23.10 2.51 -9.89
CA ASN A 225 -23.93 3.62 -10.38
C ASN A 225 -23.50 4.11 -11.76
N ILE A 226 -22.19 4.23 -12.01
CA ILE A 226 -21.65 4.60 -13.33
C ILE A 226 -22.10 3.58 -14.37
N ILE A 227 -21.95 2.27 -14.10
CA ILE A 227 -22.39 1.21 -15.01
C ILE A 227 -23.89 1.31 -15.28
N ARG A 228 -24.71 1.48 -14.23
CA ARG A 228 -26.17 1.63 -14.37
C ARG A 228 -26.53 2.81 -15.28
N VAL A 229 -25.95 3.99 -15.05
CA VAL A 229 -26.25 5.20 -15.83
C VAL A 229 -25.73 5.06 -17.26
N LEU A 230 -24.52 4.53 -17.45
CA LEU A 230 -23.94 4.32 -18.78
C LEU A 230 -24.80 3.35 -19.61
N VAL A 231 -25.20 2.21 -19.04
CA VAL A 231 -26.07 1.23 -19.73
C VAL A 231 -27.44 1.83 -20.04
N THR A 232 -28.02 2.62 -19.11
CA THR A 232 -29.32 3.27 -19.33
C THR A 232 -29.25 4.28 -20.47
N LYS A 233 -28.21 5.12 -20.51
CA LYS A 233 -28.01 6.10 -21.59
C LYS A 233 -27.71 5.43 -22.93
N LEU A 234 -26.89 4.38 -22.95
CA LEU A 234 -26.58 3.64 -24.18
C LEU A 234 -27.81 2.96 -24.79
N ARG A 235 -28.69 2.37 -23.96
CA ARG A 235 -29.94 1.76 -24.43
C ARG A 235 -30.99 2.78 -24.89
N ALA A 236 -30.92 4.02 -24.40
CA ALA A 236 -31.85 5.08 -24.79
C ALA A 236 -31.48 5.72 -26.14
N VAL A 237 -30.19 5.76 -26.49
CA VAL A 237 -29.68 6.38 -27.73
C VAL A 237 -29.60 5.37 -28.87
N ASN A 238 -29.14 4.15 -28.60
CA ASN A 238 -29.05 3.09 -29.60
C ASN A 238 -30.12 2.05 -29.32
N SER A 239 -30.85 1.61 -30.36
CA SER A 239 -31.65 0.38 -30.37
C SER A 239 -30.86 -0.76 -29.70
N PRO A 240 -31.49 -1.82 -29.13
CA PRO A 240 -30.88 -2.77 -28.19
C PRO A 240 -29.81 -3.69 -28.83
N ASP A 241 -28.73 -3.11 -29.35
CA ASP A 241 -27.54 -3.79 -29.82
C ASP A 241 -26.73 -4.23 -28.62
N THR A 242 -27.03 -5.45 -28.20
CA THR A 242 -26.35 -6.20 -27.13
C THR A 242 -24.82 -6.17 -27.31
N CYS A 243 -24.31 -6.02 -28.55
CA CYS A 243 -22.90 -5.90 -28.88
C CYS A 243 -22.26 -4.61 -28.32
N GLN A 244 -22.92 -3.45 -28.41
CA GLN A 244 -22.36 -2.19 -27.91
C GLN A 244 -22.40 -2.12 -26.37
N VAL A 245 -23.47 -2.66 -25.76
CA VAL A 245 -23.55 -2.79 -24.29
C VAL A 245 -22.40 -3.67 -23.77
N LYS A 246 -22.10 -4.79 -24.42
CA LYS A 246 -20.94 -5.64 -24.06
C LYS A 246 -19.61 -4.88 -24.17
N LYS A 247 -19.43 -4.07 -25.22
CA LYS A 247 -18.20 -3.25 -25.39
C LYS A 247 -18.07 -2.19 -24.30
N ALA A 248 -19.16 -1.50 -23.96
CA ALA A 248 -19.17 -0.49 -22.90
C ALA A 248 -18.93 -1.10 -21.51
N VAL A 249 -19.58 -2.23 -21.20
CA VAL A 249 -19.35 -2.97 -19.95
C VAL A 249 -17.89 -3.45 -19.88
N ARG A 250 -17.32 -3.95 -20.99
CA ARG A 250 -15.90 -4.31 -21.07
C ARG A 250 -14.97 -3.13 -20.82
N ALA A 251 -15.25 -1.96 -21.38
CA ALA A 251 -14.48 -0.74 -21.12
C ALA A 251 -14.59 -0.29 -19.66
N THR A 252 -15.77 -0.35 -19.05
CA THR A 252 -15.93 -0.04 -17.61
C THR A 252 -15.26 -1.07 -16.70
N MET A 253 -15.16 -2.34 -17.10
CA MET A 253 -14.41 -3.35 -16.35
C MET A 253 -12.90 -3.06 -16.34
N ILE A 254 -12.37 -2.42 -17.39
CA ILE A 254 -10.98 -1.94 -17.45
C ILE A 254 -10.75 -0.75 -16.49
N LEU A 255 -11.82 -0.08 -16.04
CA LEU A 255 -11.77 1.00 -15.06
C LEU A 255 -11.71 0.50 -13.60
N ILE A 256 -11.99 -0.79 -13.37
CA ILE A 256 -11.99 -1.41 -12.03
C ILE A 256 -10.60 -1.34 -11.36
N PRO A 257 -9.50 -1.70 -12.05
CA PRO A 257 -8.14 -1.56 -11.53
C PRO A 257 -7.79 -0.13 -11.15
N LEU A 258 -8.21 0.86 -11.96
CA LEU A 258 -7.94 2.29 -11.73
C LEU A 258 -8.58 2.77 -10.42
N LEU A 259 -9.78 2.30 -10.09
CA LEU A 259 -10.52 2.69 -8.90
C LEU A 259 -10.06 1.97 -7.62
N GLY A 260 -9.10 1.04 -7.71
CA GLY A 260 -8.57 0.28 -6.58
C GLY A 260 -9.54 -0.75 -5.97
N VAL A 261 -10.65 -1.05 -6.66
CA VAL A 261 -11.75 -1.90 -6.14
C VAL A 261 -11.29 -3.35 -5.89
N GLN A 262 -10.26 -3.82 -6.59
CA GLN A 262 -9.62 -5.12 -6.38
C GLN A 262 -9.13 -5.32 -4.94
N PHE A 263 -8.84 -4.25 -4.21
CA PHE A 263 -8.37 -4.33 -2.82
C PHE A 263 -9.45 -4.62 -1.78
N ILE A 264 -10.74 -4.62 -2.15
CA ILE A 264 -11.83 -5.07 -1.26
C ILE A 264 -11.66 -6.53 -0.85
N PHE A 265 -11.03 -7.35 -1.70
CA PHE A 265 -10.78 -8.76 -1.41
C PHE A 265 -9.52 -8.98 -0.56
N PHE A 266 -8.70 -7.94 -0.35
CA PHE A 266 -7.40 -8.00 0.31
C PHE A 266 -7.23 -7.18 1.63
N PRO A 267 -8.26 -6.96 2.48
CA PRO A 267 -8.04 -6.37 3.80
C PRO A 267 -7.90 -7.41 4.93
N ILE A 268 -8.37 -8.64 4.73
CA ILE A 268 -8.37 -9.66 5.79
C ILE A 268 -7.11 -10.49 5.69
N ILE A 269 -6.05 -10.07 6.37
CA ILE A 269 -4.84 -10.89 6.55
C ILE A 269 -5.26 -12.19 7.26
N PRO A 270 -5.12 -13.36 6.62
CA PRO A 270 -5.51 -14.62 7.23
C PRO A 270 -4.61 -14.90 8.44
N ARG A 271 -5.18 -14.85 9.65
CA ARG A 271 -4.46 -15.08 10.92
C ARG A 271 -4.00 -16.53 11.12
N ARG A 272 -4.38 -17.47 10.23
CA ARG A 272 -4.07 -18.90 10.36
C ARG A 272 -3.42 -19.42 9.08
N GLY A 273 -2.22 -20.00 9.23
CA GLY A 273 -1.46 -20.67 8.18
C GLY A 273 -0.38 -19.78 7.53
N LEU A 274 0.89 -20.07 7.83
CA LEU A 274 2.07 -19.40 7.26
C LEU A 274 2.05 -19.39 5.72
N HIS A 275 1.64 -20.49 5.10
CA HIS A 275 1.54 -20.61 3.64
C HIS A 275 0.44 -19.71 3.04
N VAL A 276 -0.71 -19.61 3.72
CA VAL A 276 -1.84 -18.79 3.25
C VAL A 276 -1.50 -17.30 3.36
N LYS A 277 -0.84 -16.89 4.45
CA LYS A 277 -0.33 -15.53 4.63
C LYS A 277 0.67 -15.15 3.53
N LYS A 278 1.62 -16.04 3.20
CA LYS A 278 2.60 -15.82 2.12
C LYS A 278 1.94 -15.61 0.76
N ILE A 279 1.04 -16.52 0.39
CA ILE A 279 0.34 -16.47 -0.90
C ILE A 279 -0.46 -15.17 -0.98
N TYR A 280 -1.16 -14.82 0.11
CA TYR A 280 -1.88 -13.57 0.22
C TYR A 280 -0.99 -12.34 0.01
N GLU A 281 0.13 -12.23 0.72
CA GLU A 281 1.03 -11.08 0.64
C GLU A 281 1.69 -10.95 -0.74
N VAL A 282 2.06 -12.08 -1.37
CA VAL A 282 2.57 -12.09 -2.76
C VAL A 282 1.49 -11.64 -3.75
N ILE A 283 0.26 -12.14 -3.61
CA ILE A 283 -0.85 -11.73 -4.48
C ILE A 283 -1.12 -10.23 -4.30
N VAL A 284 -1.15 -9.74 -3.06
CA VAL A 284 -1.35 -8.30 -2.79
C VAL A 284 -0.24 -7.48 -3.41
N ALA A 285 1.04 -7.86 -3.22
CA ALA A 285 2.18 -7.16 -3.80
C ALA A 285 2.14 -7.16 -5.33
N LEU A 286 1.73 -8.26 -5.96
CA LEU A 286 1.54 -8.33 -7.40
C LEU A 286 0.39 -7.41 -7.84
N VAL A 287 -0.76 -7.48 -7.18
CA VAL A 287 -1.94 -6.67 -7.49
C VAL A 287 -1.66 -5.17 -7.34
N THR A 288 -0.96 -4.75 -6.27
CA THR A 288 -0.54 -3.35 -6.10
C THR A 288 0.40 -2.90 -7.21
N SER A 289 1.35 -3.75 -7.61
CA SER A 289 2.34 -3.41 -8.64
C SER A 289 1.70 -3.34 -10.04
N PHE A 290 0.81 -4.30 -10.35
CA PHE A 290 0.09 -4.38 -11.61
C PHE A 290 -0.94 -3.28 -11.77
N GLN A 291 -1.58 -2.84 -10.69
CA GLN A 291 -2.53 -1.74 -10.74
C GLN A 291 -1.90 -0.47 -11.29
N VAL A 292 -0.74 -0.08 -10.76
CA VAL A 292 -0.02 1.12 -11.19
C VAL A 292 0.32 1.04 -12.68
N TRP A 293 0.85 -0.09 -13.11
CA TRP A 293 1.20 -0.32 -14.51
C TRP A 293 -0.01 -0.37 -15.46
N SER A 294 -1.15 -0.88 -14.98
CA SER A 294 -2.39 -0.92 -15.76
C SER A 294 -3.02 0.48 -15.91
N ALA A 295 -2.97 1.30 -14.87
CA ALA A 295 -3.46 2.67 -14.89
C ALA A 295 -2.67 3.54 -15.89
N ASP A 296 -1.33 3.40 -15.90
CA ASP A 296 -0.46 4.13 -16.83
C ASP A 296 -0.73 3.75 -18.29
N ARG A 297 -0.94 2.46 -18.59
CA ARG A 297 -1.17 2.02 -19.98
C ARG A 297 -2.55 2.36 -20.51
N VAL A 298 -3.58 2.30 -19.66
CA VAL A 298 -4.91 2.76 -20.07
C VAL A 298 -4.84 4.25 -20.39
N PHE A 299 -4.13 5.04 -19.59
CA PHE A 299 -4.03 6.46 -19.86
C PHE A 299 -3.16 6.79 -21.09
N LEU A 300 -2.06 6.08 -21.33
CA LEU A 300 -1.19 6.36 -22.50
C LEU A 300 -1.79 5.93 -23.84
N VAL A 301 -2.79 5.04 -23.84
CA VAL A 301 -3.45 4.54 -25.06
C VAL A 301 -4.70 5.35 -25.43
N PHE A 302 -5.27 6.11 -24.49
CA PHE A 302 -6.46 6.96 -24.68
C PHE A 302 -6.10 8.45 -24.74
#